data_AF-A0A2H9LF76-F1
#
_entry.id   AF-A0A2H9LF76-F1
#
_cell.length_a   1.000
_cell.length_b   1.000
_cell.length_c   1.000
_cell.angle_alpha   90.00
_cell.angle_beta   90.00
_cell.angle_gamma   90.00
#
_symmetry.space_group_name_H-M   'P 1'
#
loop_
_entity.id
_entity.type
_entity.pdbx_description
1 polymer ?
#
loop_
_entity_poly.entity_id
_entity_poly.type
_entity_poly.pdbx_seq_one_letter_code
_entity_poly.pdbx_strand_id
1 'polypeptide(L)'
;MQHCLDNAIKFGMNFTKREVGRTIELDFRKEGGKRNKYFENAKENYDGFHLFNMVFCDVKKRVQSGKYVPKEINNDRISVKTICFNPDNILKNLNKPCVAIDINYCYWNTIRKLGIISEKIYIEGLKKDKEWKNARNASIGSLGASVKETVYENGIILNNTIHKRKFNSCRLDAIDYVWEFANEIISQITDGFLMYLTDCFFVTLNVKDKVIELIEKGNYTSKFESVTFKKIERKNINNKLFYVAWIKDNDPERYKHQFFNESNRLKEL
;
A
#
# COMPACT_ATOMS: atom_id res chain seq x y z
N MET A 1 14.02 21.58 -3.83
CA MET A 1 12.60 21.97 -3.98
C MET A 1 12.31 23.32 -3.37
N GLN A 2 12.62 23.53 -2.08
CA GLN A 2 12.36 24.79 -1.37
C GLN A 2 12.80 26.01 -2.19
N HIS A 3 14.01 25.96 -2.76
CA HIS A 3 14.51 27.00 -3.67
C HIS A 3 13.62 27.31 -4.90
N CYS A 4 12.99 26.33 -5.54
CA CYS A 4 12.08 26.59 -6.68
C CYS A 4 10.76 27.23 -6.23
N LEU A 5 10.22 26.77 -5.09
CA LEU A 5 9.02 27.35 -4.49
C LEU A 5 9.30 28.77 -4.01
N ASP A 6 10.41 28.98 -3.29
CA ASP A 6 10.86 30.27 -2.79
C ASP A 6 11.09 31.26 -3.94
N ASN A 7 11.73 30.82 -5.03
CA ASN A 7 11.91 31.67 -6.21
C ASN A 7 10.56 32.02 -6.86
N ALA A 8 9.66 31.05 -7.03
CA ALA A 8 8.35 31.32 -7.61
C ALA A 8 7.54 32.33 -6.78
N ILE A 9 7.61 32.23 -5.44
CA ILE A 9 7.00 33.19 -4.51
C ILE A 9 7.71 34.55 -4.61
N LYS A 10 9.04 34.58 -4.52
CA LYS A 10 9.86 35.80 -4.55
C LYS A 10 9.67 36.60 -5.83
N PHE A 11 9.54 35.94 -6.97
CA PHE A 11 9.34 36.59 -8.27
C PHE A 11 7.87 36.87 -8.60
N GLY A 12 6.95 36.66 -7.65
CA GLY A 12 5.54 36.97 -7.84
C GLY A 12 4.88 36.14 -8.95
N MET A 13 5.27 34.88 -9.13
CA MET A 13 4.70 34.03 -10.17
C MET A 13 3.30 33.54 -9.80
N ASN A 14 2.45 33.33 -10.81
CA ASN A 14 1.17 32.65 -10.63
C ASN A 14 1.33 31.13 -10.78
N PHE A 15 0.99 30.37 -9.75
CA PHE A 15 1.09 28.91 -9.80
C PHE A 15 0.15 28.22 -8.82
N THR A 16 -0.06 26.93 -9.02
CA THR A 16 -0.77 26.06 -8.08
C THR A 16 0.19 25.03 -7.50
N LYS A 17 0.30 24.98 -6.18
CA LYS A 17 1.01 23.94 -5.45
C LYS A 17 0.02 22.84 -5.07
N ARG A 18 0.27 21.60 -5.48
CA ARG A 18 -0.51 20.43 -5.05
C ARG A 18 0.35 19.52 -4.21
N GLU A 19 -0.10 19.22 -3.00
CA GLU A 19 0.55 18.28 -2.08
C GLU A 19 -0.30 17.01 -1.97
N VAL A 20 0.29 15.86 -2.30
CA VAL A 20 -0.38 14.54 -2.25
C VAL A 20 0.54 13.55 -1.55
N GLY A 21 0.24 13.23 -0.30
CA GLY A 21 1.12 12.40 0.54
C GLY A 21 2.50 13.06 0.67
N ARG A 22 3.54 12.44 0.08
CA ARG A 22 4.92 12.94 0.10
C ARG A 22 5.33 13.68 -1.19
N THR A 23 4.40 13.89 -2.11
CA THR A 23 4.70 14.50 -3.41
C THR A 23 4.17 15.93 -3.47
N ILE A 24 4.99 16.84 -4.01
CA ILE A 24 4.58 18.20 -4.35
C ILE A 24 4.64 18.38 -5.88
N GLU A 25 3.58 18.91 -6.45
CA GLU A 25 3.52 19.34 -7.84
C GLU A 25 3.37 20.86 -7.88
N LEU A 26 4.17 21.54 -8.70
CA LEU A 26 4.00 22.95 -9.03
C LEU A 26 3.46 23.07 -10.47
N ASP A 27 2.29 23.66 -10.60
CA ASP A 27 1.58 23.86 -11.87
C ASP A 27 1.57 25.35 -12.24
N PHE A 28 2.37 25.71 -13.24
CA PHE A 28 2.57 27.08 -13.73
C PHE A 28 1.70 27.40 -14.96
N ARG A 29 0.68 26.59 -15.27
CA ARG A 29 -0.10 26.70 -16.52
C ARG A 29 -0.77 28.07 -16.74
N LYS A 30 -1.02 28.88 -15.70
CA LYS A 30 -1.55 30.24 -15.83
C LYS A 30 -0.58 31.22 -16.55
N GLU A 31 0.70 30.91 -16.64
CA GLU A 31 1.76 31.79 -17.20
C GLU A 31 2.16 31.43 -18.65
N GLY A 32 1.45 30.52 -19.33
CA GLY A 32 1.80 30.11 -20.72
C GLY A 32 3.04 29.21 -20.86
N GLY A 33 3.62 28.73 -19.75
CA GLY A 33 4.84 27.89 -19.75
C GLY A 33 4.61 26.37 -19.92
N LYS A 34 5.66 25.64 -20.35
CA LYS A 34 5.68 24.16 -20.41
C LYS A 34 5.70 23.51 -19.01
N ARG A 35 4.68 22.67 -18.77
CA ARG A 35 4.46 21.52 -17.85
C ARG A 35 5.07 21.47 -16.44
N ASN A 36 4.18 21.10 -15.51
CA ASN A 36 4.33 20.53 -14.17
C ASN A 36 5.76 20.11 -13.78
N LYS A 37 6.30 20.72 -12.72
CA LYS A 37 7.47 20.18 -12.05
C LYS A 37 7.02 19.39 -10.81
N TYR A 38 7.39 18.12 -10.76
CA TYR A 38 7.15 17.23 -9.63
C TYR A 38 8.39 17.20 -8.75
N PHE A 39 8.18 17.25 -7.44
CA PHE A 39 9.26 17.29 -6.47
C PHE A 39 8.93 16.44 -5.23
N GLU A 40 9.97 15.90 -4.61
CA GLU A 40 9.89 15.08 -3.40
C GLU A 40 9.84 15.93 -2.14
N ASN A 41 8.81 15.79 -1.30
CA ASN A 41 8.71 16.54 -0.05
C ASN A 41 9.52 15.91 1.11
N ALA A 42 10.60 15.17 0.84
CA ALA A 42 11.28 14.39 1.88
C ALA A 42 12.80 14.59 1.91
N LYS A 43 13.35 14.48 3.12
CA LYS A 43 14.77 14.49 3.48
C LYS A 43 15.56 13.25 2.96
N GLU A 44 14.89 12.34 2.26
CA GLU A 44 15.43 11.07 1.74
C GLU A 44 15.08 10.97 0.25
N ASN A 45 16.07 10.70 -0.60
CA ASN A 45 15.89 10.52 -2.06
C ASN A 45 15.13 9.21 -2.31
N TYR A 46 13.87 9.28 -2.76
CA TYR A 46 13.11 8.09 -3.18
C TYR A 46 12.96 8.08 -4.71
N ASP A 47 13.58 7.11 -5.40
CA ASP A 47 13.48 7.03 -6.86
C ASP A 47 12.07 6.62 -7.35
N GLY A 48 11.69 7.09 -8.55
CA GLY A 48 10.53 6.57 -9.28
C GLY A 48 9.22 7.37 -9.18
N PHE A 49 9.22 8.59 -8.62
CA PHE A 49 8.00 9.39 -8.43
C PHE A 49 7.20 9.71 -9.70
N HIS A 50 7.81 9.67 -10.88
CA HIS A 50 7.08 9.82 -12.14
C HIS A 50 6.00 8.74 -12.32
N LEU A 51 6.14 7.57 -11.66
CA LEU A 51 5.12 6.51 -11.63
C LEU A 51 3.78 6.99 -11.09
N PHE A 52 3.76 7.93 -10.15
CA PHE A 52 2.49 8.44 -9.58
C PHE A 52 1.61 9.07 -10.66
N ASN A 53 2.20 9.97 -11.45
CA ASN A 53 1.45 10.65 -12.51
C ASN A 53 1.13 9.69 -13.66
N MET A 54 2.04 8.75 -13.97
CA MET A 54 1.79 7.72 -14.97
C MET A 54 0.60 6.84 -14.60
N VAL A 55 0.59 6.29 -13.38
CA VAL A 55 -0.50 5.48 -12.83
C VAL A 55 -1.79 6.29 -12.77
N PHE A 56 -1.76 7.51 -12.23
CA PHE A 56 -2.94 8.36 -12.13
C PHE A 56 -3.53 8.69 -13.51
N CYS A 57 -2.70 9.09 -14.48
CA CYS A 57 -3.14 9.38 -15.84
C CYS A 57 -3.72 8.14 -16.52
N ASP A 58 -3.11 6.97 -16.33
CA ASP A 58 -3.57 5.73 -16.94
C ASP A 58 -4.90 5.27 -16.34
N VAL A 59 -5.00 5.24 -15.00
CA VAL A 59 -6.26 4.94 -14.29
C VAL A 59 -7.37 5.89 -14.76
N LYS A 60 -7.09 7.20 -14.81
CA LYS A 60 -8.06 8.19 -15.31
C LYS A 60 -8.54 7.85 -16.71
N LYS A 61 -7.63 7.57 -17.65
CA LYS A 61 -7.98 7.23 -19.04
C LYS A 61 -8.79 5.94 -19.11
N ARG A 62 -8.43 4.93 -18.33
CA ARG A 62 -9.11 3.62 -18.33
C ARG A 62 -10.52 3.72 -17.76
N VAL A 63 -10.72 4.48 -16.69
CA VAL A 63 -12.05 4.77 -16.14
C VAL A 63 -12.89 5.58 -17.12
N GLN A 64 -12.34 6.67 -17.69
CA GLN A 64 -13.08 7.53 -18.62
C GLN A 64 -13.46 6.84 -19.93
N SER A 65 -12.67 5.86 -20.38
CA SER A 65 -12.95 5.08 -21.58
C SER A 65 -13.81 3.84 -21.34
N GLY A 66 -14.21 3.57 -20.10
CA GLY A 66 -14.95 2.34 -19.74
C GLY A 66 -14.13 1.06 -19.78
N LYS A 67 -12.81 1.12 -20.05
CA LYS A 67 -11.90 -0.04 -20.00
C LYS A 67 -11.72 -0.61 -18.60
N TYR A 68 -12.08 0.17 -17.59
CA TYR A 68 -12.17 -0.27 -16.21
C TYR A 68 -13.33 0.48 -15.54
N VAL A 69 -14.18 -0.25 -14.83
CA VAL A 69 -15.30 0.32 -14.08
C VAL A 69 -15.04 0.03 -12.60
N PRO A 70 -14.66 1.05 -11.79
CA PRO A 70 -14.41 0.85 -10.36
C PRO A 70 -15.70 0.43 -9.66
N LYS A 71 -15.62 -0.47 -8.68
CA LYS A 71 -16.80 -0.78 -7.86
C LYS A 71 -17.23 0.49 -7.09
N GLU A 72 -18.53 0.64 -6.87
CA GLU A 72 -19.04 1.75 -6.06
C GLU A 72 -18.51 1.67 -4.62
N ILE A 73 -18.41 2.83 -3.96
CA ILE A 73 -18.04 2.90 -2.54
C ILE A 73 -19.35 3.04 -1.77
N ASN A 74 -19.81 1.95 -1.15
CA ASN A 74 -20.87 1.98 -0.16
C ASN A 74 -20.28 1.98 1.27
N ASN A 75 -21.12 2.20 2.29
CA ASN A 75 -20.68 2.27 3.69
C ASN A 75 -20.01 0.97 4.18
N ASP A 76 -20.37 -0.18 3.60
CA ASP A 76 -19.81 -1.50 3.98
C ASP A 76 -18.35 -1.66 3.54
N ARG A 77 -17.96 -1.00 2.46
CA ARG A 77 -16.61 -1.05 1.87
C ARG A 77 -15.56 -0.24 2.63
N ILE A 78 -15.96 0.48 3.68
CA ILE A 78 -15.06 1.34 4.47
C ILE A 78 -14.10 0.50 5.33
N SER A 79 -14.37 -0.80 5.55
CA SER A 79 -13.59 -1.67 6.45
C SER A 79 -12.87 -2.84 5.78
N VAL A 80 -12.04 -2.56 4.76
CA VAL A 80 -11.22 -3.63 4.16
C VAL A 80 -10.22 -4.14 5.19
N LYS A 81 -10.37 -5.39 5.61
CA LYS A 81 -9.42 -6.05 6.51
C LYS A 81 -8.17 -6.36 5.70
N THR A 82 -7.04 -5.78 6.07
CA THR A 82 -5.72 -6.14 5.50
C THR A 82 -4.87 -6.93 6.48
N ILE A 83 -5.46 -7.28 7.62
CA ILE A 83 -4.79 -7.89 8.76
C ILE A 83 -5.73 -8.92 9.37
N CYS A 84 -5.21 -10.13 9.56
CA CYS A 84 -5.87 -11.23 10.25
C CYS A 84 -4.86 -11.94 11.14
N PHE A 85 -5.23 -12.40 12.33
CA PHE A 85 -4.32 -13.19 13.15
C PHE A 85 -5.06 -14.22 14.01
N ASN A 86 -4.40 -15.34 14.28
CA ASN A 86 -4.87 -16.40 15.13
C ASN A 86 -4.04 -16.43 16.43
N PRO A 87 -4.51 -15.76 17.51
CA PRO A 87 -3.75 -15.68 18.76
C PRO A 87 -3.49 -17.05 19.39
N ASP A 88 -4.43 -17.99 19.24
CA ASP A 88 -4.35 -19.32 19.84
C ASP A 88 -3.24 -20.14 19.15
N ASN A 89 -3.16 -20.08 17.82
CA ASN A 89 -2.08 -20.74 17.09
C ASN A 89 -0.72 -20.04 17.30
N ILE A 90 -0.67 -18.71 17.40
CA ILE A 90 0.57 -18.00 17.77
C ILE A 90 1.06 -18.46 19.15
N LEU A 91 0.17 -18.53 20.14
CA LEU A 91 0.50 -18.96 21.49
C LEU A 91 1.06 -20.40 21.51
N LYS A 92 0.44 -21.32 20.78
CA LYS A 92 0.89 -22.72 20.64
C LYS A 92 2.26 -22.86 19.94
N ASN A 93 2.67 -21.85 19.19
CA ASN A 93 3.90 -21.85 18.39
C ASN A 93 4.94 -20.83 18.85
N LEU A 94 4.83 -20.32 20.09
CA LEU A 94 5.88 -19.50 20.69
C LEU A 94 7.20 -20.26 20.74
N ASN A 95 8.27 -19.57 20.37
CA ASN A 95 9.65 -20.08 20.32
C ASN A 95 9.86 -21.28 19.38
N LYS A 96 8.91 -21.58 18.49
CA LYS A 96 9.06 -22.60 17.46
C LYS A 96 9.38 -21.96 16.11
N PRO A 97 10.17 -22.63 15.25
CA PRO A 97 10.39 -22.18 13.88
C PRO A 97 9.08 -22.09 13.10
N CYS A 98 8.82 -20.93 12.53
CA CYS A 98 7.69 -20.62 11.67
C CYS A 98 8.22 -19.98 10.37
N VAL A 99 7.32 -19.68 9.43
CA VAL A 99 7.69 -19.10 8.14
C VAL A 99 6.82 -17.88 7.86
N ALA A 100 7.46 -16.80 7.43
CA ALA A 100 6.81 -15.66 6.80
C ALA A 100 6.94 -15.79 5.27
N ILE A 101 5.83 -15.73 4.55
CA ILE A 101 5.74 -15.89 3.09
C ILE A 101 5.20 -14.57 2.53
N ASP A 102 6.08 -13.77 1.92
CA ASP A 102 5.82 -12.44 1.34
C ASP A 102 5.44 -12.59 -0.13
N ILE A 103 4.26 -12.10 -0.53
CA ILE A 103 3.83 -12.10 -1.93
C ILE A 103 4.58 -11.00 -2.69
N ASN A 104 5.36 -11.38 -3.69
CA ASN A 104 6.11 -10.43 -4.49
C ASN A 104 5.17 -9.53 -5.30
N TYR A 105 5.39 -8.21 -5.21
CA TYR A 105 4.64 -7.20 -5.96
C TYR A 105 3.12 -7.32 -5.82
N CYS A 106 2.62 -7.82 -4.68
CA CYS A 106 1.22 -8.19 -4.47
C CYS A 106 0.23 -7.19 -5.08
N TYR A 107 0.24 -5.94 -4.61
CA TYR A 107 -0.68 -4.90 -5.08
C TYR A 107 -0.41 -4.46 -6.53
N TRP A 108 0.85 -4.43 -6.98
CA TRP A 108 1.21 -4.04 -8.36
C TRP A 108 0.72 -5.07 -9.39
N ASN A 109 0.90 -6.35 -9.08
CA ASN A 109 0.38 -7.47 -9.86
C ASN A 109 -1.16 -7.46 -9.85
N THR A 110 -1.77 -7.19 -8.69
CA THR A 110 -3.22 -7.11 -8.55
C THR A 110 -3.82 -6.03 -9.45
N ILE A 111 -3.31 -4.80 -9.42
CA ILE A 111 -3.88 -3.71 -10.22
C ILE A 111 -3.73 -3.94 -11.73
N ARG A 112 -2.70 -4.68 -12.16
CA ARG A 112 -2.58 -5.14 -13.55
C ARG A 112 -3.61 -6.22 -13.87
N LYS A 113 -3.73 -7.25 -13.01
CA LYS A 113 -4.66 -8.38 -13.17
C LYS A 113 -6.11 -7.90 -13.26
N LEU A 114 -6.49 -6.91 -12.45
CA LEU A 114 -7.81 -6.29 -12.48
C LEU A 114 -8.02 -5.33 -13.66
N GLY A 115 -6.98 -5.05 -14.44
CA GLY A 115 -7.04 -4.08 -15.53
C GLY A 115 -7.21 -2.63 -15.06
N ILE A 116 -6.86 -2.31 -13.81
CA ILE A 116 -6.86 -0.93 -13.27
C ILE A 116 -5.79 -0.11 -13.99
N ILE A 117 -4.62 -0.70 -14.22
CA ILE A 117 -3.56 -0.16 -15.07
C ILE A 117 -3.36 -1.02 -16.32
N SER A 118 -2.80 -0.42 -17.35
CA SER A 118 -2.39 -1.10 -18.57
C SER A 118 -1.08 -1.89 -18.39
N GLU A 119 -0.88 -2.89 -19.24
CA GLU A 119 0.37 -3.67 -19.31
C GLU A 119 1.59 -2.76 -19.53
N LYS A 120 1.43 -1.69 -20.32
CA LYS A 120 2.47 -0.68 -20.51
C LYS A 120 2.91 -0.07 -19.18
N ILE A 121 1.98 0.41 -18.37
CA ILE A 121 2.31 1.03 -17.07
C ILE A 121 2.93 0.01 -16.12
N TYR A 122 2.41 -1.22 -16.13
CA TYR A 122 2.96 -2.31 -15.34
C TYR A 122 4.45 -2.56 -15.64
N ILE A 123 4.80 -2.74 -16.92
CA ILE A 123 6.17 -2.97 -17.38
C ILE A 123 7.07 -1.77 -17.05
N GLU A 124 6.58 -0.54 -17.27
CA GLU A 124 7.33 0.67 -16.89
C GLU A 124 7.67 0.69 -15.40
N GLY A 125 6.72 0.31 -14.53
CA GLY A 125 6.94 0.23 -13.09
C GLY A 125 8.01 -0.78 -12.65
N LEU A 126 8.36 -1.75 -13.49
CA LEU A 126 9.33 -2.81 -13.19
C LEU A 126 10.75 -2.52 -13.72
N LYS A 127 10.97 -1.47 -14.51
CA LYS A 127 12.27 -1.18 -15.15
C LYS A 127 13.44 -1.01 -14.16
N LYS A 128 13.19 -0.39 -13.01
CA LYS A 128 14.15 -0.26 -11.90
C LYS A 128 13.53 -0.86 -10.64
N ASP A 129 13.48 -2.18 -10.64
CA ASP A 129 12.61 -2.93 -9.74
C ASP A 129 12.88 -2.61 -8.26
N LYS A 130 14.13 -2.70 -7.80
CA LYS A 130 14.49 -2.46 -6.39
C LYS A 130 14.29 -1.00 -5.99
N GLU A 131 14.73 -0.08 -6.84
CA GLU A 131 14.73 1.36 -6.59
C GLU A 131 13.29 1.91 -6.54
N TRP A 132 12.41 1.43 -7.43
CA TRP A 132 11.05 1.94 -7.57
C TRP A 132 10.01 1.18 -6.76
N LYS A 133 10.41 0.21 -5.92
CA LYS A 133 9.48 -0.55 -5.07
C LYS A 133 8.57 0.38 -4.25
N ASN A 134 9.17 1.36 -3.58
CA ASN A 134 8.43 2.32 -2.76
C ASN A 134 7.54 3.22 -3.61
N ALA A 135 8.00 3.63 -4.80
CA ALA A 135 7.22 4.43 -5.73
C ALA A 135 6.00 3.67 -6.29
N ARG A 136 6.11 2.36 -6.56
CA ARG A 136 4.97 1.51 -6.96
C ARG A 136 3.89 1.51 -5.89
N ASN A 137 4.26 1.20 -4.64
CA ASN A 137 3.32 1.18 -3.52
C ASN A 137 2.69 2.55 -3.27
N ALA A 138 3.50 3.60 -3.31
CA ALA A 138 3.03 4.95 -3.07
C ALA A 138 2.13 5.47 -4.22
N SER A 139 2.36 5.04 -5.46
CA SER A 139 1.49 5.36 -6.61
C SER A 139 0.08 4.80 -6.41
N ILE A 140 -0.04 3.56 -5.93
CA ILE A 140 -1.34 2.95 -5.58
C ILE A 140 -2.00 3.69 -4.42
N GLY A 141 -1.24 3.95 -3.34
CA GLY A 141 -1.73 4.71 -2.20
C GLY A 141 -2.24 6.10 -2.58
N SER A 142 -1.58 6.74 -3.56
CA SER A 142 -1.93 8.06 -4.06
C SER A 142 -3.29 8.13 -4.75
N LEU A 143 -3.85 7.02 -5.23
CA LEU A 143 -5.18 7.01 -5.87
C LEU A 143 -6.28 7.39 -4.87
N GLY A 144 -6.07 7.10 -3.59
CA GLY A 144 -6.99 7.42 -2.49
C GLY A 144 -6.54 8.56 -1.58
N ALA A 145 -5.42 9.23 -1.89
CA ALA A 145 -4.89 10.28 -1.04
C ALA A 145 -5.72 11.57 -1.15
N SER A 146 -5.74 12.36 -0.08
CA SER A 146 -6.21 13.74 -0.14
C SER A 146 -5.16 14.62 -0.82
N VAL A 147 -5.63 15.54 -1.65
CA VAL A 147 -4.83 16.58 -2.29
C VAL A 147 -5.07 17.87 -1.53
N LYS A 148 -4.00 18.47 -1.03
CA LYS A 148 -4.02 19.87 -0.62
C LYS A 148 -3.59 20.71 -1.81
N GLU A 149 -4.44 21.59 -2.27
CA GLU A 149 -4.17 22.51 -3.36
C GLU A 149 -4.10 23.94 -2.82
N THR A 150 -2.94 24.57 -3.02
CA THR A 150 -2.68 25.97 -2.65
C THR A 150 -2.47 26.77 -3.94
N VAL A 151 -3.35 27.74 -4.19
CA VAL A 151 -3.26 28.64 -5.35
C VAL A 151 -2.50 29.88 -4.94
N TYR A 152 -1.47 30.23 -5.71
CA TYR A 152 -0.68 31.45 -5.56
C TYR A 152 -0.95 32.40 -6.72
N GLU A 153 -1.19 33.67 -6.40
CA GLU A 153 -1.23 34.77 -7.37
C GLU A 153 -0.30 35.89 -6.92
N ASN A 154 0.58 36.34 -7.81
CA ASN A 154 1.63 37.31 -7.51
C ASN A 154 2.46 36.95 -6.26
N GLY A 155 2.76 35.66 -6.07
CA GLY A 155 3.50 35.15 -4.91
C GLY A 155 2.70 35.10 -3.60
N ILE A 156 1.43 35.51 -3.60
CA ILE A 156 0.55 35.51 -2.42
C ILE A 156 -0.41 34.33 -2.50
N ILE A 157 -0.67 33.70 -1.35
CA ILE A 157 -1.67 32.62 -1.26
C ILE A 157 -3.07 33.22 -1.46
N LEU A 158 -3.74 32.82 -2.54
CA LEU A 158 -5.12 33.20 -2.83
C LEU A 158 -6.11 32.23 -2.18
N ASN A 159 -5.86 30.93 -2.29
CA ASN A 159 -6.79 29.91 -1.85
C ASN A 159 -6.07 28.63 -1.38
N ASN A 160 -6.70 27.92 -0.45
CA ASN A 160 -6.31 26.61 0.02
C ASN A 160 -7.52 25.68 0.04
N THR A 161 -7.46 24.59 -0.72
CA THR A 161 -8.51 23.57 -0.71
C THR A 161 -7.93 22.20 -0.39
N ILE A 162 -8.72 21.37 0.29
CA ILE A 162 -8.41 19.95 0.50
C ILE A 162 -9.52 19.15 -0.13
N HIS A 163 -9.17 18.27 -1.06
CA HIS A 163 -10.13 17.38 -1.71
C HIS A 163 -9.58 15.96 -1.83
N LYS A 164 -10.45 14.95 -1.79
CA LYS A 164 -10.04 13.55 -2.00
C LYS A 164 -9.80 13.29 -3.49
N ARG A 165 -8.78 12.49 -3.82
CA ARG A 165 -8.61 12.02 -5.20
C ARG A 165 -9.77 11.11 -5.62
N LYS A 166 -10.16 11.24 -6.89
CA LYS A 166 -11.34 10.61 -7.49
C LYS A 166 -11.24 9.09 -7.68
N PHE A 167 -10.09 8.47 -7.44
CA PHE A 167 -9.83 7.06 -7.78
C PHE A 167 -9.58 6.17 -6.56
N ASN A 168 -10.09 6.57 -5.39
CA ASN A 168 -9.99 5.73 -4.19
C ASN A 168 -10.66 4.36 -4.39
N SER A 169 -11.76 4.30 -5.16
CA SER A 169 -12.44 3.05 -5.50
C SER A 169 -11.50 2.04 -6.17
N CYS A 170 -10.71 2.47 -7.16
CA CYS A 170 -9.72 1.61 -7.82
C CYS A 170 -8.68 1.05 -6.84
N ARG A 171 -8.25 1.87 -5.85
CA ARG A 171 -7.35 1.39 -4.80
C ARG A 171 -8.03 0.35 -3.93
N LEU A 172 -9.27 0.61 -3.50
CA LEU A 172 -10.03 -0.34 -2.69
C LEU A 172 -10.29 -1.64 -3.45
N ASP A 173 -10.54 -1.59 -4.76
CA ASP A 173 -10.74 -2.79 -5.60
C ASP A 173 -9.54 -3.74 -5.53
N ALA A 174 -8.32 -3.19 -5.52
CA ALA A 174 -7.11 -3.98 -5.35
C ALA A 174 -6.95 -4.54 -3.94
N ILE A 175 -7.29 -3.78 -2.91
CA ILE A 175 -7.19 -4.25 -1.51
C ILE A 175 -8.23 -5.34 -1.25
N ASP A 176 -9.47 -5.15 -1.73
CA ASP A 176 -10.55 -6.13 -1.63
C ASP A 176 -10.14 -7.45 -2.28
N TYR A 177 -9.60 -7.39 -3.51
CA TYR A 177 -9.13 -8.58 -4.22
C TYR A 177 -8.02 -9.33 -3.45
N VAL A 178 -7.03 -8.60 -2.94
CA VAL A 178 -5.92 -9.19 -2.17
C VAL A 178 -6.45 -9.84 -0.89
N TRP A 179 -7.42 -9.22 -0.23
CA TRP A 179 -8.04 -9.77 0.97
C TRP A 179 -8.91 -11.00 0.71
N GLU A 180 -9.73 -10.98 -0.34
CA GLU A 180 -10.52 -12.13 -0.80
C GLU A 180 -9.59 -13.32 -1.09
N PHE A 181 -8.53 -13.07 -1.86
CA PHE A 181 -7.50 -14.06 -2.13
C PHE A 181 -6.83 -14.59 -0.85
N ALA A 182 -6.51 -13.70 0.09
CA ALA A 182 -5.91 -14.11 1.35
C ALA A 182 -6.85 -14.98 2.19
N ASN A 183 -8.15 -14.64 2.24
CA ASN A 183 -9.14 -15.44 2.96
C ASN A 183 -9.33 -16.83 2.35
N GLU A 184 -9.34 -16.93 1.02
CA GLU A 184 -9.39 -18.23 0.33
C GLU A 184 -8.22 -19.12 0.76
N ILE A 185 -7.01 -18.56 0.87
CA ILE A 185 -5.84 -19.29 1.36
C ILE A 185 -6.03 -19.66 2.83
N ILE A 186 -6.35 -18.69 3.70
CA ILE A 186 -6.52 -18.88 5.15
C ILE A 186 -7.50 -20.01 5.44
N SER A 187 -8.63 -20.06 4.72
CA SER A 187 -9.66 -21.09 4.90
C SER A 187 -9.19 -22.51 4.64
N GLN A 188 -8.10 -22.68 3.89
CA GLN A 188 -7.53 -23.99 3.56
C GLN A 188 -6.38 -24.39 4.49
N ILE A 189 -5.92 -23.49 5.36
CA ILE A 189 -4.73 -23.69 6.21
C ILE A 189 -4.97 -23.35 7.68
N THR A 190 -6.23 -23.32 8.14
CA THR A 190 -6.64 -22.84 9.47
C THR A 190 -5.75 -23.34 10.62
N ASP A 191 -5.40 -24.63 10.62
CA ASP A 191 -4.58 -25.24 11.68
C ASP A 191 -3.13 -24.74 11.70
N GLY A 192 -2.57 -24.36 10.55
CA GLY A 192 -1.21 -23.85 10.43
C GLY A 192 -1.11 -22.33 10.29
N PHE A 193 -2.25 -21.63 10.21
CA PHE A 193 -2.29 -20.19 10.08
C PHE A 193 -1.98 -19.49 11.41
N LEU A 194 -1.06 -18.52 11.36
CA LEU A 194 -0.69 -17.69 12.51
C LEU A 194 -1.18 -16.26 12.30
N MET A 195 -0.85 -15.66 11.17
CA MET A 195 -1.13 -14.25 10.91
C MET A 195 -1.03 -13.92 9.43
N TYR A 196 -1.77 -12.92 8.98
CA TYR A 196 -1.66 -12.28 7.69
C TYR A 196 -1.50 -10.78 7.90
N LEU A 197 -0.43 -10.22 7.34
CA LEU A 197 -0.15 -8.78 7.36
C LEU A 197 0.02 -8.29 5.94
N THR A 198 -0.99 -7.57 5.45
CA THR A 198 -1.10 -6.87 4.16
C THR A 198 -0.93 -7.72 2.90
N ASP A 199 0.18 -8.44 2.80
CA ASP A 199 0.66 -9.22 1.66
C ASP A 199 1.60 -10.37 2.10
N CYS A 200 1.69 -10.63 3.41
CA CYS A 200 2.58 -11.62 3.99
C CYS A 200 1.83 -12.59 4.91
N PHE A 201 1.97 -13.89 4.67
CA PHE A 201 1.44 -14.97 5.51
C PHE A 201 2.48 -15.43 6.51
N PHE A 202 2.08 -15.58 7.76
CA PHE A 202 2.85 -16.22 8.81
C PHE A 202 2.18 -17.54 9.12
N VAL A 203 2.95 -18.62 8.97
CA VAL A 203 2.45 -19.98 9.08
C VAL A 203 3.44 -20.89 9.78
N THR A 204 2.94 -22.02 10.28
CA THR A 204 3.77 -23.13 10.73
C THR A 204 4.44 -23.83 9.55
N LEU A 205 5.55 -24.52 9.80
CA LEU A 205 6.35 -25.18 8.75
C LEU A 205 5.54 -26.21 7.94
N ASN A 206 4.61 -26.94 8.57
CA ASN A 206 3.85 -28.03 7.94
C ASN A 206 2.86 -27.57 6.86
N VAL A 207 2.48 -26.29 6.82
CA VAL A 207 1.57 -25.76 5.78
C VAL A 207 2.26 -24.84 4.78
N LYS A 208 3.57 -24.62 4.92
CA LYS A 208 4.36 -23.71 4.07
C LYS A 208 4.16 -23.99 2.58
N ASP A 209 4.41 -25.23 2.16
CA ASP A 209 4.43 -25.56 0.72
C ASP A 209 3.03 -25.47 0.12
N LYS A 210 1.99 -25.83 0.88
CA LYS A 210 0.59 -25.63 0.50
C LYS A 210 0.26 -24.15 0.27
N VAL A 211 0.76 -23.25 1.13
CA VAL A 211 0.56 -21.80 0.94
C VAL A 211 1.25 -21.29 -0.31
N ILE A 212 2.49 -21.73 -0.56
CA ILE A 212 3.23 -21.36 -1.78
C ILE A 212 2.46 -21.83 -3.03
N GLU A 213 1.99 -23.08 -3.04
CA GLU A 213 1.18 -23.64 -4.13
C GLU A 213 -0.10 -22.82 -4.38
N LEU A 214 -0.81 -22.42 -3.31
CA LEU A 214 -2.01 -21.58 -3.43
C LEU A 214 -1.69 -20.16 -3.94
N ILE A 215 -0.56 -19.59 -3.52
CA ILE A 215 -0.07 -18.30 -4.04
C ILE A 215 0.21 -18.39 -5.54
N GLU A 216 0.87 -19.46 -5.98
CA GLU A 216 1.20 -19.72 -7.39
C GLU A 216 -0.05 -19.97 -8.24
N LYS A 217 -1.04 -20.72 -7.73
CA LYS A 217 -2.36 -20.86 -8.35
C LYS A 217 -3.07 -19.52 -8.56
N GLY A 218 -2.82 -18.55 -7.67
CA GLY A 218 -3.28 -17.18 -7.80
C GLY A 218 -2.59 -16.35 -8.89
N ASN A 219 -1.58 -16.92 -9.57
CA ASN A 219 -0.63 -16.26 -10.48
C ASN A 219 0.22 -15.18 -9.78
N TYR A 220 0.64 -15.46 -8.54
CA TYR A 220 1.61 -14.67 -7.81
C TYR A 220 2.89 -15.47 -7.58
N THR A 221 3.99 -14.76 -7.34
CA THR A 221 5.21 -15.38 -6.80
C THR A 221 5.39 -14.94 -5.36
N SER A 222 6.12 -15.73 -4.59
CA SER A 222 6.45 -15.40 -3.21
C SER A 222 7.92 -15.62 -2.91
N LYS A 223 8.35 -15.06 -1.78
CA LYS A 223 9.59 -15.42 -1.11
C LYS A 223 9.25 -15.73 0.34
N PHE A 224 10.08 -16.51 1.00
CA PHE A 224 9.87 -16.83 2.39
C PHE A 224 11.12 -16.62 3.23
N GLU A 225 10.90 -16.42 4.51
CA GLU A 225 11.94 -16.29 5.52
C GLU A 225 11.50 -16.99 6.81
N SER A 226 12.45 -17.58 7.53
CA SER A 226 12.18 -18.19 8.83
C SER A 226 11.98 -17.11 9.89
N VAL A 227 10.97 -17.31 10.72
CA VAL A 227 10.58 -16.40 11.79
C VAL A 227 10.26 -17.15 13.06
N THR A 228 10.49 -16.52 14.19
CA THR A 228 10.16 -17.08 15.49
C THR A 228 9.31 -16.09 16.29
N PHE A 229 8.10 -16.48 16.66
CA PHE A 229 7.27 -15.69 17.57
C PHE A 229 7.82 -15.78 18.99
N LYS A 230 8.04 -14.64 19.62
CA LYS A 230 8.65 -14.54 20.95
C LYS A 230 7.65 -14.17 22.03
N LYS A 231 6.60 -13.43 21.68
CA LYS A 231 5.60 -12.99 22.64
C LYS A 231 4.26 -12.73 21.98
N ILE A 232 3.19 -13.11 22.67
CA ILE A 232 1.84 -12.61 22.46
C ILE A 232 1.25 -12.24 23.81
N GLU A 233 0.66 -11.06 23.92
CA GLU A 233 0.09 -10.57 25.17
C GLU A 233 -1.19 -9.78 24.86
N ARG A 234 -2.28 -10.08 25.58
CA ARG A 234 -3.47 -9.24 25.54
C ARG A 234 -3.24 -8.01 26.43
N LYS A 235 -3.31 -6.81 25.86
CA LYS A 235 -3.17 -5.55 26.60
C LYS A 235 -4.54 -4.96 26.87
N ASN A 236 -4.82 -4.63 28.13
CA ASN A 236 -6.06 -3.97 28.55
C ASN A 236 -6.03 -2.46 28.25
N ILE A 237 -5.83 -2.10 26.99
CA ILE A 237 -6.21 -0.78 26.49
C ILE A 237 -7.57 -0.99 25.84
N ASN A 238 -8.64 -0.71 26.58
CA ASN A 238 -10.03 -0.96 26.19
C ASN A 238 -10.38 -2.43 25.84
N ASN A 239 -9.68 -3.42 26.42
CA ASN A 239 -9.88 -4.87 26.24
C ASN A 239 -9.83 -5.41 24.80
N LYS A 240 -9.27 -4.64 23.86
CA LYS A 240 -9.40 -4.93 22.42
C LYS A 240 -8.07 -5.02 21.68
N LEU A 241 -6.92 -5.08 22.38
CA LEU A 241 -5.60 -5.04 21.75
C LEU A 241 -4.73 -6.25 22.12
N PHE A 242 -4.11 -6.84 21.11
CA PHE A 242 -3.05 -7.84 21.24
C PHE A 242 -1.72 -7.25 20.83
N TYR A 243 -0.71 -7.45 21.66
CA TYR A 243 0.68 -7.20 21.33
C TYR A 243 1.31 -8.51 20.87
N VAL A 244 1.91 -8.51 19.68
CA VAL A 244 2.64 -9.66 19.12
C VAL A 244 4.05 -9.23 18.77
N ALA A 245 5.03 -10.05 19.15
CA ALA A 245 6.42 -9.85 18.81
C ALA A 245 7.05 -11.11 18.21
N TRP A 246 7.83 -10.92 17.16
CA TRP A 246 8.57 -11.97 16.48
C TRP A 246 9.93 -11.45 16.03
N ILE A 247 10.84 -12.38 15.75
CA ILE A 247 12.13 -12.10 15.13
C ILE A 247 12.18 -12.77 13.76
N LYS A 248 13.00 -12.21 12.88
CA LYS A 248 13.44 -12.94 11.69
C LYS A 248 14.70 -13.69 12.09
N ASP A 249 14.80 -14.96 11.72
CA ASP A 249 15.91 -15.78 12.20
C ASP A 249 17.26 -15.33 11.58
N ASN A 250 17.23 -14.58 10.47
CA ASN A 250 18.39 -13.95 9.86
C ASN A 250 18.75 -12.56 10.44
N ASP A 251 17.95 -12.03 11.37
CA ASP A 251 18.14 -10.74 12.05
C ASP A 251 17.63 -10.86 13.51
N PRO A 252 18.27 -11.72 14.33
CA PRO A 252 17.74 -12.09 15.65
C PRO A 252 17.78 -10.93 16.67
N GLU A 253 18.59 -9.89 16.42
CA GLU A 253 18.68 -8.70 17.26
C GLU A 253 17.48 -7.76 17.06
N ARG A 254 16.77 -7.89 15.93
CA ARG A 254 15.69 -6.98 15.57
C ARG A 254 14.32 -7.61 15.81
N TYR A 255 13.74 -7.24 16.94
CA TYR A 255 12.34 -7.53 17.21
C TYR A 255 11.42 -6.73 16.29
N LYS A 256 10.44 -7.44 15.73
CA LYS A 256 9.25 -6.85 15.12
C LYS A 256 8.14 -6.87 16.15
N HIS A 257 7.41 -5.76 16.24
CA HIS A 257 6.33 -5.57 17.20
C HIS A 257 5.12 -5.05 16.45
N GLN A 258 3.95 -5.62 16.73
CA GLN A 258 2.70 -5.17 16.14
C GLN A 258 1.58 -5.25 17.16
N PHE A 259 0.70 -4.24 17.12
CA PHE A 259 -0.55 -4.24 17.85
C PHE A 259 -1.69 -4.61 16.90
N PHE A 260 -2.56 -5.52 17.35
CA PHE A 260 -3.75 -5.96 16.63
C PHE A 260 -5.01 -5.67 17.42
N ASN A 261 -6.05 -5.20 16.73
CA ASN A 261 -7.36 -5.08 17.35
C ASN A 261 -8.05 -6.45 17.40
N GLU A 262 -8.93 -6.66 18.38
CA GLU A 262 -9.77 -7.87 18.48
C GLU A 262 -10.58 -8.12 17.20
N SER A 263 -10.97 -7.05 16.49
CA SER A 263 -11.67 -7.15 15.20
C SER A 263 -10.84 -7.78 14.08
N ASN A 264 -9.51 -7.83 14.24
CA ASN A 264 -8.57 -8.51 13.34
C ASN A 264 -8.37 -9.98 13.68
N ARG A 265 -8.92 -10.48 14.80
CA ARG A 265 -8.81 -11.88 15.15
C ARG A 265 -9.52 -12.73 14.09
N LEU A 266 -8.90 -13.85 13.71
CA LEU A 266 -9.56 -14.90 12.94
C LEU A 266 -10.73 -15.41 13.78
N LYS A 267 -11.94 -15.07 13.36
CA LYS A 267 -13.15 -15.68 13.90
C LYS A 267 -13.25 -17.08 13.29
N GLU A 268 -13.76 -18.05 14.04
CA GLU A 268 -14.03 -19.40 13.53
C GLU A 268 -14.71 -19.28 12.15
N LEU A 269 -14.12 -19.96 11.17
CA LEU A 269 -14.57 -19.99 9.78
C LEU A 269 -15.74 -20.96 9.62
#